data_AF-A0A0D8I6Q1-F1
#
_entry.id   AF-A0A0D8I6Q1-F1
#
_cell.length_a   1.000
_cell.length_b   1.000
_cell.length_c   1.000
_cell.angle_alpha   90.00
_cell.angle_beta   90.00
_cell.angle_gamma   90.00
#
_symmetry.space_group_name_H-M   'P 1'
#
loop_
_entity.id
_entity.type
_entity.pdbx_description
1 polymer ?
#
loop_
_entity_poly.entity_id
_entity_poly.type
_entity_poly.pdbx_seq_one_letter_code
_entity_poly.pdbx_strand_id
1 'polypeptide(L)'
;MYTLERPEDLSDNAWKMMQAVYENYEKNDSKEFEDFSQFNFSAEELDRCCKELDDKSYVFWERPSTGEMYLYMLTKILPYAKLHRSI
;
A
#
# COMPACT_ATOMS: atom_id res chain seq x y z
N MET A 1 9.53 1.77 -15.89
CA MET A 1 8.99 1.08 -14.71
C MET A 1 9.47 1.84 -13.50
N TYR A 2 8.58 2.29 -12.61
CA TYR A 2 9.00 2.96 -11.37
C TYR A 2 9.39 1.90 -10.35
N THR A 3 10.42 2.17 -9.56
CA THR A 3 10.72 1.39 -8.35
C THR A 3 10.45 2.27 -7.15
N LEU A 4 9.73 1.75 -6.16
CA LEU A 4 9.57 2.45 -4.90
C LEU A 4 10.81 2.26 -4.03
N GLU A 5 11.29 3.34 -3.44
CA GLU A 5 12.27 3.28 -2.35
C GLU A 5 11.57 2.95 -1.03
N ARG A 6 12.16 2.06 -0.25
CA ARG A 6 11.59 1.66 1.04
C ARG A 6 11.73 2.79 2.07
N PRO A 7 10.63 3.26 2.69
CA PRO A 7 10.69 4.13 3.86
C PRO A 7 11.34 3.41 5.06
N GLU A 8 12.21 4.11 5.80
CA GLU A 8 12.86 3.55 7.00
C GLU A 8 11.88 3.26 8.14
N ASP A 9 10.71 3.90 8.11
CA ASP A 9 9.74 3.85 9.19
C ASP A 9 8.67 2.76 8.97
N LEU A 10 8.74 1.95 7.91
CA LEU A 10 7.80 0.85 7.67
C LEU A 10 8.39 -0.53 7.99
N SER A 11 7.56 -1.38 8.60
CA SER A 11 7.80 -2.81 8.69
C SER A 11 7.87 -3.45 7.30
N ASP A 12 8.57 -4.59 7.20
CA ASP A 12 8.75 -5.27 5.91
C ASP A 12 7.43 -5.70 5.26
N ASN A 13 6.42 -6.01 6.07
CA ASN A 13 5.10 -6.43 5.59
C ASN A 13 4.23 -5.23 5.18
N ALA A 14 4.23 -4.14 5.96
CA ALA A 14 3.57 -2.90 5.57
C ALA A 14 4.20 -2.33 4.29
N TRP A 15 5.52 -2.44 4.15
CA TRP A 15 6.22 -2.07 2.93
C TRP A 15 5.75 -2.86 1.71
N LYS A 16 5.66 -4.20 1.79
CA LYS A 16 5.12 -5.02 0.69
C LYS A 16 3.70 -4.61 0.29
N MET A 17 2.88 -4.27 1.29
CA MET A 17 1.51 -3.80 1.04
C MET A 17 1.49 -2.43 0.35
N MET A 18 2.35 -1.50 0.78
CA MET A 18 2.54 -0.19 0.12
C MET A 18 2.96 -0.37 -1.35
N GLN A 19 3.82 -1.35 -1.64
CA GLN A 19 4.21 -1.67 -3.02
C GLN A 19 3.02 -2.11 -3.87
N ALA A 20 2.20 -3.02 -3.35
CA ALA A 20 1.01 -3.50 -4.07
C ALA A 20 -0.02 -2.38 -4.32
N VAL A 21 -0.23 -1.48 -3.35
CA VAL A 21 -1.11 -0.30 -3.50
C VAL A 21 -0.61 0.60 -4.64
N TYR A 22 0.69 0.89 -4.68
CA TYR A 22 1.27 1.72 -5.74
C TYR A 22 1.24 1.03 -7.11
N GLU A 23 1.50 -0.28 -7.16
CA GLU A 23 1.40 -1.04 -8.40
C GLU A 23 -0.02 -1.05 -8.96
N ASN A 24 -1.03 -1.14 -8.10
CA ASN A 24 -2.42 -1.01 -8.52
C ASN A 24 -2.70 0.37 -9.12
N TYR A 25 -2.21 1.43 -8.48
CA TYR A 25 -2.31 2.79 -9.03
C TYR A 25 -1.64 2.91 -10.40
N GLU A 26 -0.42 2.41 -10.58
CA GLU A 26 0.29 2.47 -11.86
C GLU A 26 -0.40 1.64 -12.96
N LYS A 27 -0.98 0.49 -12.62
CA LYS A 27 -1.61 -0.41 -13.61
C LYS A 27 -3.02 0.03 -14.00
N ASN A 28 -3.78 0.55 -13.03
CA ASN A 28 -5.23 0.77 -13.17
C ASN A 28 -5.64 2.25 -13.09
N ASP A 29 -4.70 3.17 -12.82
CA ASP A 29 -4.98 4.59 -12.49
C ASP A 29 -5.97 4.73 -11.32
N SER A 30 -5.98 3.74 -10.41
CA SER A 30 -6.87 3.67 -9.26
C SER A 30 -6.12 3.89 -7.96
N LYS A 31 -6.62 4.81 -7.13
CA LYS A 31 -6.13 5.00 -5.77
C LYS A 31 -6.72 4.01 -4.78
N GLU A 32 -7.79 3.31 -5.16
CA GLU A 32 -8.46 2.33 -4.31
C GLU A 32 -7.84 0.94 -4.50
N PHE A 33 -7.52 0.28 -3.40
CA PHE A 33 -6.95 -1.05 -3.36
C PHE A 33 -7.78 -1.97 -2.46
N GLU A 34 -8.20 -3.10 -3.03
CA GLU A 34 -9.11 -4.08 -2.40
C GLU A 34 -8.60 -5.53 -2.47
N ASP A 35 -7.54 -5.81 -3.24
CA ASP A 35 -7.03 -7.19 -3.41
C ASP A 35 -5.97 -7.56 -2.37
N PHE A 36 -6.42 -7.97 -1.19
CA PHE A 36 -5.55 -8.49 -0.12
C PHE A 36 -5.20 -9.97 -0.28
N SER A 37 -5.79 -10.67 -1.26
CA SER A 37 -5.60 -12.12 -1.43
C SER A 37 -4.17 -12.48 -1.86
N GLN A 38 -3.45 -11.52 -2.44
CA GLN A 38 -2.04 -11.65 -2.81
C GLN A 38 -1.08 -11.76 -1.61
N PHE A 39 -1.53 -11.38 -0.40
CA PHE A 39 -0.71 -11.47 0.80
C PHE A 39 -0.96 -12.80 1.53
N ASN A 40 0.11 -13.55 1.78
CA ASN A 40 0.05 -14.72 2.67
C ASN A 40 0.14 -14.30 4.15
N PHE A 41 -0.73 -13.38 4.57
CA PHE A 41 -0.76 -12.80 5.91
C PHE A 41 -1.94 -13.37 6.70
N SER A 42 -1.80 -13.47 8.03
CA SER A 42 -2.96 -13.70 8.90
C SER A 42 -3.87 -12.47 8.92
N ALA A 43 -5.11 -12.62 9.36
CA ALA A 43 -6.03 -11.49 9.52
C ALA A 43 -5.47 -10.41 10.47
N GLU A 44 -4.80 -10.83 11.56
CA GLU A 44 -4.12 -9.92 12.50
C GLU A 44 -2.95 -9.17 11.84
N GLU A 45 -2.17 -9.86 11.00
CA GLU A 45 -1.05 -9.26 10.31
C GLU A 45 -1.51 -8.26 9.23
N LEU A 46 -2.60 -8.56 8.52
CA LEU A 46 -3.24 -7.62 7.60
C LEU A 46 -3.70 -6.36 8.34
N ASP A 47 -4.41 -6.53 9.45
CA ASP A 47 -4.92 -5.43 10.28
C ASP A 47 -3.77 -4.53 10.77
N ARG A 48 -2.69 -5.15 11.27
CA ARG A 48 -1.48 -4.46 11.70
C ARG A 48 -0.83 -3.66 10.58
N CYS A 49 -0.71 -4.25 9.38
CA CYS A 49 -0.12 -3.57 8.22
C CYS A 49 -0.98 -2.38 7.75
N CYS A 50 -2.30 -2.58 7.62
CA CYS A 50 -3.23 -1.52 7.23
C CYS A 50 -3.20 -0.36 8.22
N LYS A 51 -3.24 -0.68 9.53
CA LYS A 51 -3.13 0.30 10.59
C LYS A 51 -1.80 1.06 10.55
N GLU A 52 -0.69 0.36 10.35
CA GLU A 52 0.63 0.99 10.27
C GLU A 52 0.72 1.98 9.10
N LEU A 53 0.22 1.60 7.92
CA LEU A 53 0.20 2.47 6.74
C LEU A 53 -0.71 3.70 6.93
N ASP A 54 -1.86 3.52 7.59
CA ASP A 54 -2.81 4.60 7.91
C ASP A 54 -2.25 5.56 8.97
N ASP A 55 -1.72 5.04 10.08
CA ASP A 55 -1.10 5.83 11.16
C ASP A 55 0.09 6.66 10.63
N LYS A 56 0.77 6.18 9.57
CA LYS A 56 1.88 6.87 8.90
C LYS A 56 1.46 7.67 7.67
N SER A 57 0.17 7.75 7.37
CA SER A 57 -0.41 8.53 6.27
C SER A 57 0.13 8.16 4.88
N TYR A 58 0.45 6.88 4.66
CA TYR A 58 0.72 6.34 3.33
C TYR A 58 -0.57 6.00 2.59
N VAL A 59 -1.58 5.57 3.33
CA VAL A 59 -2.92 5.25 2.86
C VAL A 59 -3.95 5.85 3.80
N PHE A 60 -5.20 5.92 3.37
CA PHE A 60 -6.36 5.99 4.25
C PHE A 60 -7.02 4.61 4.28
N TRP A 61 -7.18 4.05 5.48
CA TRP A 61 -7.76 2.71 5.66
C TRP A 61 -9.22 2.81 6.08
N GLU A 62 -10.10 2.18 5.29
CA GLU A 62 -11.53 2.07 5.60
C GLU A 62 -11.95 0.61 5.80
N ARG A 63 -12.76 0.37 6.82
CA ARG A 63 -13.42 -0.92 7.08
C ARG A 63 -14.90 -0.69 7.36
N PRO A 64 -15.76 -0.71 6.34
CA PRO A 64 -17.20 -0.54 6.52
C PRO A 64 -17.80 -1.68 7.35
N SER A 65 -19.04 -1.49 7.83
CA SER A 65 -19.77 -2.53 8.56
C SER A 65 -20.10 -3.77 7.72
N THR A 66 -19.88 -3.71 6.39
CA THR A 66 -19.98 -4.87 5.47
C THR A 66 -18.87 -5.88 5.71
N GLY A 67 -17.78 -5.49 6.40
CA GLY A 67 -16.62 -6.33 6.65
C GLY A 67 -15.57 -6.27 5.55
N GLU A 68 -15.85 -5.56 4.45
CA GLU A 68 -14.87 -5.29 3.39
C GLU A 68 -13.78 -4.34 3.90
N MET A 69 -12.62 -4.40 3.24
CA MET A 69 -11.45 -3.60 3.58
C MET A 69 -11.02 -2.85 2.35
N TYR A 70 -10.75 -1.55 2.50
CA TYR A 70 -10.28 -0.69 1.42
C TYR A 70 -9.06 0.10 1.88
N LEU A 71 -8.03 0.16 1.04
CA LEU A 71 -6.94 1.11 1.20
C LEU A 71 -7.00 2.15 0.09
N TYR A 72 -6.96 3.42 0.47
CA TYR A 72 -6.92 4.54 -0.45
C TYR A 72 -5.53 5.16 -0.46
N MET A 73 -4.85 5.11 -1.61
CA MET A 73 -3.51 5.65 -1.81
C MET A 73 -3.46 7.15 -1.53
N LEU A 74 -2.54 7.57 -0.65
CA LEU A 74 -2.24 8.99 -0.43
C LEU A 74 -1.02 9.43 -1.26
N THR A 75 -0.95 10.73 -1.53
CA THR A 75 0.15 11.32 -2.33
C THR A 75 1.52 11.19 -1.66
N LYS A 76 1.58 10.88 -0.36
CA LYS A 76 2.82 10.60 0.40
C LYS A 76 3.61 9.41 -0.17
N ILE A 77 2.98 8.51 -0.92
CA ILE A 77 3.68 7.41 -1.60
C ILE A 77 4.53 7.92 -2.77
N LEU A 78 4.08 8.97 -3.47
CA LEU A 78 4.68 9.41 -4.75
C LEU A 78 6.17 9.79 -4.67
N PRO A 79 6.67 10.48 -3.62
CA PRO A 79 8.10 10.78 -3.49
C PRO A 79 9.01 9.53 -3.44
N TYR A 80 8.47 8.38 -3.06
CA TYR A 80 9.21 7.12 -3.05
C TYR A 80 9.31 6.50 -4.45
N ALA A 81 8.49 6.91 -5.41
CA ALA A 81 8.54 6.42 -6.77
C ALA A 81 9.71 7.03 -7.54
N LYS A 82 10.74 6.23 -7.82
CA LYS A 82 11.86 6.64 -8.68
C LYS A 82 11.66 6.15 -10.09
N LEU A 83 11.81 7.08 -11.05
CA LEU A 83 11.83 6.76 -12.47
C LEU A 83 13.07 5.92 -12.76
N HIS A 84 12.88 4.65 -13.10
CA HIS A 84 13.96 3.85 -13.67
C HIS A 84 14.19 4.33 -15.11
N ARG A 85 15.23 5.15 -15.32
CA ARG A 85 15.77 5.36 -16.68
C ARG A 85 16.62 4.14 -17.01
N SER A 86 16.08 3.21 -17.78
CA SER A 86 16.91 2.18 -18.42
C SER A 86 17.83 2.91 -19.41
N ILE A 87 19.14 2.71 -19.24
CA ILE A 87 20.19 3.13 -20.18
C ILE A 87 20.28 2.07 -21.27
#